data_AF-G4RK81-F1
#
_entry.id   AF-G4RK81-F1
#
_cell.length_a   1.000
_cell.length_b   1.000
_cell.length_c   1.000
_cell.angle_alpha   90.00
_cell.angle_beta   90.00
_cell.angle_gamma   90.00
#
_symmetry.space_group_name_H-M   'P 1'
#
loop_
_entity.id
_entity.type
_entity.pdbx_description
1 polymer ?
#
loop_
_entity_poly.entity_id
_entity_poly.type
_entity_poly.pdbx_seq_one_letter_code
_entity_poly.pdbx_strand_id
1 'polypeptide(L)'
;MPRGFLNTWKVADFGGVKLPALSLGAEAALAVAHAVYKERIYTLNDFLTVDKWLDRGILEELGVAPAMRYIASLHLAVARGVAELPSRIPLGLWAFALMERVVSFRLTAATLPNLARVGTRFGRLFLSKLV
;
A
#
# COMPACT_ATOMS: atom_id res chain seq x y z
N MET A 1 6.28 2.45 15.63
CA MET A 1 6.78 1.88 14.36
C MET A 1 7.02 0.39 14.57
N PRO A 2 6.68 -0.50 13.61
CA PRO A 2 7.18 -1.87 13.68
C PRO A 2 8.71 -1.79 13.64
N ARG A 3 9.38 -2.38 14.64
CA ARG A 3 10.84 -2.26 14.80
C ARG A 3 11.63 -2.89 13.64
N GLY A 4 10.99 -3.69 12.77
CA GLY A 4 11.61 -4.35 11.61
C GLY A 4 11.82 -3.45 10.38
N PHE A 5 10.94 -2.48 10.10
CA PHE A 5 11.03 -1.69 8.85
C PHE A 5 12.32 -0.87 8.75
N LEU A 6 12.83 -0.37 9.88
CA LEU A 6 14.06 0.42 9.94
C LEU A 6 15.34 -0.41 9.74
N ASN A 7 15.27 -1.75 9.74
CA ASN A 7 16.42 -2.64 9.52
C ASN A 7 16.45 -3.23 8.10
N THR A 8 15.58 -2.75 7.20
CA THR A 8 15.49 -3.28 5.83
C THR A 8 16.40 -2.58 4.83
N TRP A 9 17.20 -1.60 5.25
CA TRP A 9 18.10 -0.86 4.38
C TRP A 9 19.27 -1.73 3.90
N LYS A 10 19.57 -1.63 2.61
CA LYS A 10 20.71 -2.28 1.95
C LYS A 10 21.40 -1.28 1.04
N VAL A 11 22.66 -1.53 0.74
CA VAL A 11 23.37 -0.78 -0.31
C VAL A 11 23.09 -1.46 -1.64
N ALA A 12 22.39 -0.77 -2.54
CA ALA A 12 22.13 -1.22 -3.90
C ALA A 12 23.06 -0.51 -4.90
N ASP A 13 23.39 -1.21 -5.98
CA ASP A 13 24.10 -0.62 -7.11
C ASP A 13 23.09 -0.13 -8.14
N PHE A 14 23.21 1.14 -8.53
CA PHE A 14 22.42 1.75 -9.58
C PHE A 14 23.35 2.37 -10.61
N GLY A 15 23.69 1.59 -11.65
CA GLY A 15 24.59 2.04 -12.72
C GLY A 15 26.00 2.37 -12.21
N GLY A 16 26.53 1.57 -11.27
CA GLY A 16 27.83 1.79 -10.64
C GLY A 16 27.82 2.75 -9.45
N VAL A 17 26.67 3.34 -9.12
CA VAL A 17 26.51 4.20 -7.93
C VAL A 17 25.91 3.41 -6.78
N LYS A 18 26.62 3.36 -5.65
CA LYS A 18 26.14 2.72 -4.43
C LYS A 18 25.22 3.64 -3.66
N LEU A 19 23.96 3.24 -3.50
CA LEU A 19 22.92 4.02 -2.84
C LEU A 19 22.25 3.21 -1.72
N PRO A 20 21.83 3.86 -0.61
CA PRO A 20 20.94 3.23 0.35
C PRO A 20 19.58 3.01 -0.31
N ALA A 21 19.15 1.76 -0.33
CA ALA A 21 17.87 1.30 -0.86
C ALA A 21 17.16 0.43 0.18
N LEU A 22 15.87 0.21 -0.02
CA LEU A 22 15.13 -0.76 0.76
C LEU A 22 15.45 -2.17 0.27
N SER A 23 15.27 -3.16 1.12
CA SER A 23 15.28 -4.55 0.67
C SER A 23 14.13 -4.77 -0.31
N LEU A 24 14.32 -5.66 -1.28
CA LEU A 24 13.33 -5.94 -2.32
C LEU A 24 11.93 -6.22 -1.76
N GLY A 25 11.82 -7.03 -0.70
CA GLY A 25 10.52 -7.30 -0.08
C GLY A 25 9.94 -6.10 0.68
N ALA A 26 10.78 -5.20 1.22
CA ALA A 26 10.31 -3.95 1.81
C ALA A 26 9.81 -2.98 0.72
N GLU A 27 10.43 -2.97 -0.46
CA GLU A 27 9.92 -2.23 -1.62
C GLU A 27 8.59 -2.79 -2.12
N ALA A 28 8.46 -4.12 -2.21
CA ALA A 28 7.19 -4.77 -2.57
C ALA A 28 6.08 -4.45 -1.57
N ALA A 29 6.37 -4.53 -0.27
CA ALA A 29 5.41 -4.18 0.77
C ALA A 29 5.04 -2.68 0.75
N LEU A 30 6.01 -1.80 0.45
CA LEU A 30 5.76 -0.36 0.29
C LEU A 30 4.87 -0.08 -0.93
N ALA A 31 5.11 -0.73 -2.07
CA ALA A 31 4.29 -0.60 -3.27
C ALA A 31 2.84 -1.01 -2.98
N VAL A 32 2.64 -2.15 -2.31
CA VAL A 32 1.31 -2.59 -1.83
C VAL A 32 0.68 -1.56 -0.91
N ALA A 33 1.41 -1.07 0.08
CA ALA A 33 0.89 -0.10 1.03
C ALA A 33 0.54 1.23 0.35
N HIS A 34 1.32 1.66 -0.64
CA HIS A 34 1.07 2.86 -1.42
C HIS A 34 -0.19 2.71 -2.28
N ALA A 35 -0.30 1.60 -3.01
CA ALA A 35 -1.47 1.27 -3.83
C ALA A 35 -2.76 1.20 -2.99
N VAL A 36 -2.70 0.55 -1.83
CA VAL A 36 -3.88 0.33 -0.98
C VAL A 36 -4.23 1.55 -0.14
N TYR A 37 -3.30 2.08 0.65
CA TYR A 37 -3.63 3.07 1.67
C TYR A 37 -3.57 4.51 1.20
N LYS A 38 -2.85 4.81 0.11
CA LYS A 38 -2.69 6.18 -0.39
C LYS A 38 -3.48 6.42 -1.67
N GLU A 39 -3.13 5.71 -2.74
CA GLU A 39 -3.65 6.01 -4.09
C GLU A 39 -5.01 5.33 -4.38
N ARG A 40 -5.31 4.21 -3.71
CA ARG A 40 -6.45 3.32 -4.02
C ARG A 40 -6.45 2.85 -5.48
N ILE A 41 -5.27 2.72 -6.07
CA ILE A 41 -5.05 2.27 -7.43
C ILE A 41 -3.88 1.30 -7.41
N TYR A 42 -4.08 0.13 -8.00
CA TYR A 42 -3.04 -0.85 -8.23
C TYR A 42 -2.56 -0.70 -9.67
N THR A 43 -1.30 -0.34 -9.86
CA THR A 43 -0.71 -0.01 -11.16
C THR A 43 0.11 -1.17 -11.73
N LEU A 44 0.52 -1.05 -12.98
CA LEU A 44 1.46 -1.99 -13.60
C LEU A 44 2.80 -2.04 -12.86
N ASN A 45 3.29 -0.91 -12.37
CA ASN A 45 4.52 -0.89 -11.58
C ASN A 45 4.33 -1.66 -10.28
N ASP A 46 3.23 -1.43 -9.55
CA ASP A 46 2.95 -2.17 -8.32
C ASP A 46 2.85 -3.68 -8.58
N PHE A 47 2.25 -4.06 -9.72
CA PHE A 47 2.19 -5.46 -10.16
C PHE A 47 3.57 -6.05 -10.40
N LEU A 48 4.43 -5.40 -11.19
CA LEU A 48 5.77 -5.90 -11.49
C LEU A 48 6.67 -5.94 -10.25
N THR A 49 6.57 -4.94 -9.38
CA THR A 49 7.30 -4.90 -8.11
C THR A 49 6.86 -6.05 -7.19
N VAL A 50 5.56 -6.29 -7.07
CA VAL A 50 5.04 -7.38 -6.26
C VAL A 50 5.39 -8.75 -6.85
N ASP A 51 5.20 -8.93 -8.15
CA ASP A 51 5.48 -10.19 -8.85
C ASP A 51 6.94 -10.64 -8.64
N LYS A 52 7.88 -9.69 -8.73
CA LYS A 52 9.31 -10.00 -8.66
C LYS A 52 9.84 -10.12 -7.24
N TRP A 53 9.33 -9.32 -6.30
CA TRP A 53 10.05 -9.03 -5.06
C TRP A 53 9.29 -9.35 -3.77
N LEU A 54 8.03 -9.80 -3.88
CA LEU A 54 7.23 -10.10 -2.70
C LEU A 54 7.67 -11.40 -2.03
N ASP A 55 8.17 -11.27 -0.80
CA ASP A 55 8.41 -12.38 0.12
C ASP A 55 7.32 -12.41 1.21
N ARG A 56 6.75 -13.59 1.47
CA ARG A 56 5.72 -13.79 2.50
C ARG A 56 6.20 -13.41 3.90
N GLY A 57 7.48 -13.65 4.23
CA GLY A 57 8.01 -13.36 5.57
C GLY A 57 7.98 -11.87 5.92
N ILE A 58 8.25 -11.00 4.95
CA ILE A 58 8.29 -9.55 5.13
C ILE A 58 6.88 -8.96 5.32
N LEU A 59 5.85 -9.59 4.75
CA LEU A 59 4.47 -9.11 4.84
C LEU A 59 3.86 -9.29 6.23
N GLU A 60 4.19 -10.39 6.88
CA GLU A 60 3.79 -10.67 8.26
C GLU A 60 4.47 -9.67 9.20
N GLU A 61 5.77 -9.42 9.01
CA GLU A 61 6.56 -8.49 9.82
C GLU A 61 6.05 -7.03 9.70
N LEU A 62 5.57 -6.64 8.51
CA LEU A 62 5.10 -5.28 8.23
C LEU A 62 3.60 -5.08 8.49
N GLY A 63 2.86 -6.13 8.87
CA GLY A 63 1.44 -6.02 9.19
C GLY A 63 0.57 -5.60 8.01
N VAL A 64 1.02 -5.90 6.79
CA VAL A 64 0.29 -5.57 5.54
C VAL A 64 -0.74 -6.66 5.19
N ALA A 65 -0.87 -7.70 6.03
CA ALA A 65 -1.69 -8.88 5.79
C ALA A 65 -3.15 -8.60 5.31
N PRO A 66 -3.90 -7.62 5.84
CA PRO A 66 -5.23 -7.26 5.31
C PRO A 66 -5.21 -6.78 3.86
N ALA A 67 -4.39 -5.78 3.57
CA ALA A 67 -4.21 -5.18 2.25
C ALA A 67 -3.67 -6.21 1.23
N MET A 68 -2.81 -7.11 1.70
CA MET A 68 -2.27 -8.19 0.89
C MET A 68 -3.32 -9.17 0.42
N ARG A 69 -4.35 -9.47 1.20
CA ARG A 69 -5.41 -10.39 0.73
C ARG A 69 -6.12 -9.85 -0.50
N TYR A 70 -6.45 -8.56 -0.49
CA TYR A 70 -7.06 -7.90 -1.65
C TYR A 70 -6.08 -7.78 -2.83
N ILE A 71 -4.84 -7.35 -2.57
CA ILE A 71 -3.85 -7.23 -3.64
C ILE A 71 -3.51 -8.60 -4.23
N ALA A 72 -3.42 -9.66 -3.44
CA ALA A 72 -3.17 -11.01 -3.94
C ALA A 72 -4.30 -11.51 -4.85
N SER A 73 -5.57 -11.26 -4.49
CA SER A 73 -6.69 -11.65 -5.34
C SER A 73 -6.72 -10.86 -6.65
N LEU A 74 -6.49 -9.54 -6.57
CA LEU A 74 -6.39 -8.68 -7.75
C LEU A 74 -5.18 -9.04 -8.64
N HIS A 75 -4.03 -9.30 -8.03
CA HIS A 75 -2.80 -9.70 -8.71
C HIS A 75 -3.01 -11.02 -9.46
N LEU A 76 -3.63 -12.02 -8.83
CA LEU A 76 -3.99 -13.28 -9.51
C LEU A 76 -5.00 -13.08 -10.62
N ALA A 77 -5.98 -12.17 -10.46
CA ALA A 77 -6.94 -11.85 -11.51
C ALA A 77 -6.24 -11.22 -12.73
N VAL A 78 -5.29 -10.31 -12.50
CA VAL A 78 -4.48 -9.71 -13.57
C VAL A 78 -3.57 -10.74 -14.23
N ALA A 79 -2.87 -11.57 -13.46
CA ALA A 79 -1.98 -12.61 -13.98
C ALA A 79 -2.73 -13.64 -14.84
N ARG A 80 -4.03 -13.84 -14.59
CA ARG A 80 -4.91 -14.71 -15.37
C ARG A 80 -5.61 -14.01 -16.54
N GLY A 81 -5.36 -12.72 -16.76
CA GLY A 81 -6.02 -11.91 -17.79
C GLY A 81 -7.49 -11.62 -17.51
N VAL A 82 -7.95 -11.80 -16.27
CA VAL A 82 -9.35 -11.56 -15.84
C VAL A 82 -9.56 -10.09 -15.43
N ALA A 83 -8.49 -9.38 -15.10
CA ALA A 83 -8.51 -7.97 -14.73
C ALA A 83 -7.38 -7.20 -15.44
N GLU A 84 -7.62 -5.93 -15.71
CA GLU A 84 -6.63 -5.03 -16.34
C GLU A 84 -6.04 -4.05 -15.32
N LEU A 85 -4.84 -3.56 -15.63
CA LEU A 85 -4.17 -2.52 -14.87
C LEU A 85 -4.13 -1.21 -15.68
N PRO A 86 -4.26 -0.04 -15.03
CA PRO A 86 -4.41 0.16 -13.59
C PRO A 86 -5.84 -0.16 -13.10
N SER A 87 -5.93 -0.80 -11.93
CA SER A 87 -7.21 -1.17 -11.32
C SER A 87 -7.48 -0.34 -10.06
N ARG A 88 -8.68 0.23 -9.98
CA ARG A 88 -9.12 1.00 -8.81
C ARG A 88 -9.61 0.08 -7.71
N ILE A 89 -9.19 0.36 -6.49
CA ILE A 89 -9.66 -0.35 -5.30
C ILE A 89 -11.03 0.22 -4.91
N PRO A 90 -12.09 -0.61 -4.86
CA PRO A 90 -13.41 -0.18 -4.43
C PRO A 90 -13.37 0.45 -3.04
N LEU A 91 -14.12 1.55 -2.85
CA LEU A 91 -14.17 2.30 -1.60
C LEU A 91 -14.51 1.44 -0.37
N GLY A 92 -15.45 0.49 -0.51
CA GLY A 92 -15.82 -0.41 0.57
C GLY A 92 -14.67 -1.33 1.01
N LEU A 93 -13.93 -1.88 0.05
CA LEU A 93 -12.77 -2.75 0.32
C LEU A 93 -11.61 -1.95 0.92
N TRP A 94 -11.40 -0.72 0.44
CA TRP A 94 -10.43 0.19 1.03
C TRP A 94 -10.78 0.54 2.49
N ALA A 95 -12.03 0.90 2.76
CA ALA A 95 -12.49 1.24 4.10
C ALA A 95 -12.36 0.05 5.06
N PHE A 96 -12.69 -1.15 4.60
CA PHE A 96 -12.50 -2.38 5.37
C PHE A 96 -11.02 -2.63 5.69
N ALA A 97 -10.13 -2.56 4.68
CA ALA A 97 -8.69 -2.74 4.87
C ALA A 97 -8.09 -1.70 5.83
N LEU A 98 -8.57 -0.45 5.78
CA LEU A 98 -8.15 0.62 6.69
C LEU A 98 -8.63 0.35 8.12
N MET A 99 -9.90 -0.03 8.29
CA MET A 99 -10.47 -0.37 9.60
C MET A 99 -9.75 -1.55 10.24
N GLU A 100 -9.48 -2.62 9.48
CA GLU A 100 -8.74 -3.78 9.96
C GLU A 100 -7.33 -3.37 10.42
N ARG A 101 -6.64 -2.52 9.66
CA ARG A 101 -5.33 -1.96 10.06
C ARG A 101 -5.41 -1.14 11.34
N VAL A 102 -6.44 -0.30 11.50
CA VAL A 102 -6.65 0.53 12.70
C VAL A 102 -6.87 -0.35 13.94
N VAL A 103 -7.65 -1.42 13.81
CA VAL A 103 -7.91 -2.37 14.91
C VAL A 103 -6.65 -3.15 15.27
N SER A 104 -5.91 -3.66 14.27
CA SER A 104 -4.72 -4.48 14.51
C SER A 104 -3.52 -3.68 15.02
N PHE A 105 -3.41 -2.38 14.73
CA PHE A 105 -2.30 -1.54 15.16
C PHE A 105 -2.80 -0.36 16.01
N ARG A 106 -2.59 -0.46 17.34
CA ARG A 106 -2.86 0.62 18.32
C ARG A 106 -2.24 1.98 17.96
N LEU A 107 -1.16 2.01 17.17
CA LEU A 107 -0.48 3.25 16.74
C LEU A 107 -1.18 3.97 15.57
N THR A 108 -1.98 3.28 14.75
CA THR A 108 -2.77 3.88 13.65
C THR A 108 -4.03 4.57 14.14
N ALA A 109 -4.44 4.34 15.39
CA ALA A 109 -5.51 5.09 16.06
C ALA A 109 -5.19 6.59 16.12
N ALA A 110 -3.91 6.95 16.24
CA ALA A 110 -3.44 8.34 16.21
C ALA A 110 -3.52 8.99 14.82
N THR A 111 -3.82 8.23 13.75
CA THR A 111 -4.02 8.74 12.39
C THR A 111 -5.48 9.09 12.09
N LEU A 112 -6.44 8.64 12.92
CA LEU A 112 -7.86 9.03 12.81
C LEU A 112 -8.10 10.55 12.84
N PRO A 113 -7.45 11.34 13.72
CA PRO A 113 -7.64 12.80 13.74
C PRO A 113 -7.16 13.47 12.44
N ASN A 114 -6.13 12.94 11.79
CA ASN A 114 -5.64 13.47 10.52
C ASN A 114 -6.54 13.11 9.34
N LEU A 115 -7.19 11.94 9.36
CA LEU A 115 -8.26 11.59 8.41
C LEU A 115 -9.49 12.50 8.56
N ALA A 116 -9.90 12.82 9.79
CA ALA A 116 -10.96 13.79 10.06
C ALA A 116 -10.60 15.19 9.52
N ARG A 117 -9.32 15.58 9.59
CA ARG A 117 -8.80 16.84 9.04
C ARG A 117 -8.72 16.85 7.51
N VAL A 118 -8.65 15.68 6.85
CA VAL A 118 -8.75 15.56 5.38
C VAL A 118 -10.21 15.68 4.91
N GLY A 119 -11.17 15.18 5.69
CA GLY A 119 -12.61 15.28 5.39
C GLY A 119 -13.11 16.72 5.25
N THR A 120 -12.58 17.65 6.06
CA THR A 120 -12.94 19.08 5.98
C THR A 120 -12.39 19.77 4.73
N ARG A 121 -11.25 19.31 4.17
CA ARG A 121 -10.74 19.79 2.88
C ARG A 121 -11.47 19.17 1.69
N PHE A 122 -11.86 17.90 1.78
CA PHE A 122 -12.63 17.22 0.73
C PHE A 122 -14.04 17.81 0.56
N GLY A 123 -14.69 18.20 1.67
CA GLY A 123 -16.00 18.86 1.63
C GLY A 123 -15.99 20.18 0.85
N ARG A 124 -14.94 21.01 1.00
CA ARG A 124 -14.80 22.25 0.22
C ARG A 124 -14.55 22.00 -1.26
N LEU A 125 -13.81 20.95 -1.61
CA LEU A 125 -13.48 20.63 -3.01
C LEU A 125 -14.65 19.99 -3.77
N PHE A 126 -15.54 19.27 -3.07
CA PHE A 126 -16.80 18.78 -3.63
C PHE A 126 -17.84 19.89 -3.76
N LEU A 127 -17.95 20.79 -2.77
CA LEU A 127 -18.84 21.95 -2.83
C LEU A 127 -18.45 22.93 -3.96
N SER A 128 -17.16 23.08 -4.28
CA SER A 128 -16.72 23.94 -5.37
C SER A 128 -16.93 23.38 -6.78
N LYS A 129 -17.37 22.12 -6.89
CA LYS A 129 -17.69 21.46 -8.17
C LYS A 129 -19.19 21.21 -8.37
N LEU A 130 -20.01 21.70 -7.44
CA LEU A 130 -21.47 21.60 -7.42
C LEU A 130 -22.17 22.97 -7.51
N VAL A 131 -21.39 24.05 -7.68
CA VAL A 131 -21.83 25.40 -8.05
C VAL A 131 -21.37 25.68 -9.47
#